data_AF-A0A7V8Y5Z7-F1
#
_entry.id   AF-A0A7V8Y5Z7-F1
#
_cell.length_a   1.000
_cell.length_b   1.000
_cell.length_c   1.000
_cell.angle_alpha   90.00
_cell.angle_beta   90.00
_cell.angle_gamma   90.00
#
_symmetry.space_group_name_H-M   'P 1'
#
loop_
_entity.id
_entity.type
_entity.pdbx_description
1 polymer ?
#
loop_
_entity_poly.entity_id
_entity_poly.type
_entity_poly.pdbx_seq_one_letter_code
_entity_poly.pdbx_strand_id
1 'polypeptide(L)' 'MSEESQRAPQENPEKDRSEWVTGDEPMTGPQRSYLQTLGQEAGEPVPSELTKAQASELIERLQAQVGRGSG' A
#
# COMPACT_ATOMS: atom_id res chain seq x y z
N MET A 1 -54.76 -14.79 -2.76
CA MET A 1 -53.38 -15.25 -2.64
C MET A 1 -52.54 -13.99 -2.80
N SER A 2 -52.47 -13.13 -1.77
CA SER A 2 -51.69 -13.29 -0.53
C SER A 2 -50.21 -13.27 -0.84
N GLU A 3 -49.56 -12.19 -0.37
CA GLU A 3 -48.17 -12.02 0.10
C GLU A 3 -47.10 -12.91 -0.57
N GLU A 4 -45.96 -12.39 -1.01
CA GLU A 4 -45.02 -11.77 -0.09
C GLU A 4 -43.82 -11.23 -0.87
N SER A 5 -43.43 -10.01 -0.53
CA SER A 5 -42.11 -9.43 -0.79
C SER A 5 -41.00 -10.40 -0.38
N GLN A 6 -40.31 -11.02 -1.35
CA GLN A 6 -39.06 -11.74 -1.08
C GLN A 6 -37.91 -11.04 -1.81
N ARG A 7 -37.56 -9.90 -1.21
CA ARG A 7 -36.31 -9.20 -1.38
C ARG A 7 -35.28 -9.93 -0.51
N ALA A 8 -34.34 -10.66 -1.09
CA ALA A 8 -33.15 -11.14 -0.39
C ALA A 8 -32.05 -11.61 -1.36
N PRO A 9 -30.77 -11.34 -1.09
CA PRO A 9 -30.21 -10.13 -0.49
C PRO A 9 -29.40 -9.38 -1.56
N GLN A 10 -29.46 -8.05 -1.55
CA GLN A 10 -28.33 -7.28 -2.06
C GLN A 10 -27.21 -7.48 -1.04
N GLU A 11 -26.52 -8.62 -1.11
CA GLU A 11 -25.19 -8.74 -0.50
C GLU A 11 -24.31 -7.80 -1.30
N ASN A 12 -24.32 -6.53 -0.93
CA ASN A 12 -23.21 -5.64 -1.22
C ASN A 12 -21.99 -6.38 -0.65
N PRO A 13 -21.03 -6.84 -1.47
CA PRO A 13 -19.70 -7.05 -0.95
C PRO A 13 -19.11 -5.66 -0.78
N GLU A 14 -19.70 -4.85 0.11
CA GLU A 14 -18.99 -3.86 0.89
C GLU A 14 -18.04 -4.65 1.79
N LYS A 15 -17.08 -5.35 1.17
CA LYS A 15 -15.87 -5.75 1.84
C LYS A 15 -15.35 -4.45 2.40
N ASP A 16 -15.45 -4.32 3.71
CA ASP A 16 -14.77 -3.31 4.49
C ASP A 16 -13.38 -3.17 3.88
N ARG A 17 -13.11 -2.06 3.18
CA ARG A 17 -11.79 -1.81 2.58
C ARG A 17 -10.69 -1.86 3.65
N SER A 18 -11.10 -1.68 4.90
CA SER A 18 -10.40 -1.90 6.16
C SER A 18 -9.85 -3.33 6.34
N GLU A 19 -10.47 -4.37 5.78
CA GLU A 19 -9.98 -5.75 5.83
C GLU A 19 -8.93 -6.07 4.75
N TRP A 20 -8.69 -5.16 3.79
CA TRP A 20 -7.62 -5.33 2.81
C TRP A 20 -6.30 -4.79 3.38
N VAL A 21 -5.83 -5.39 4.48
CA VAL A 21 -4.58 -5.10 5.20
C VAL A 21 -3.31 -5.48 4.43
N THR A 22 -3.30 -5.40 3.10
CA THR A 22 -2.06 -5.62 2.32
C THR A 22 -0.95 -4.61 2.66
N GLY A 23 -1.26 -3.56 3.42
CA GLY A 23 -0.30 -2.58 3.90
C GLY A 23 0.61 -3.04 5.03
N ASP A 24 0.17 -3.98 5.88
CA ASP A 24 0.92 -4.45 7.06
C ASP A 24 1.83 -5.66 6.76
N GLU A 25 1.75 -6.21 5.55
CA GLU A 25 2.67 -7.25 5.09
C GLU A 25 4.11 -6.73 5.08
N PRO A 26 5.14 -7.57 5.26
CA PRO A 26 6.52 -7.15 5.07
C PRO A 26 6.74 -6.55 3.68
N MET A 27 7.62 -5.56 3.56
CA MET A 27 7.96 -4.99 2.27
C MET A 27 8.44 -6.07 1.30
N THR A 28 8.04 -5.92 0.05
CA THR A 28 8.43 -6.85 -1.01
C THR A 28 9.91 -6.69 -1.35
N GLY A 29 10.53 -7.73 -1.90
CA GLY A 29 11.91 -7.68 -2.40
C GLY A 29 12.17 -6.49 -3.35
N PRO A 30 11.31 -6.24 -4.36
CA PRO A 30 11.44 -5.07 -5.23
C PRO A 30 11.40 -3.73 -4.50
N GLN A 31 10.48 -3.56 -3.54
CA GLN A 31 10.42 -2.33 -2.74
C GLN A 31 11.71 -2.11 -1.94
N ARG A 32 12.24 -3.17 -1.31
CA ARG A 32 13.52 -3.11 -0.58
C ARG A 32 14.68 -2.68 -1.48
N SER A 33 14.83 -3.32 -2.63
CA SER A 33 15.91 -3.00 -3.58
C SER A 33 15.81 -1.57 -4.08
N TYR A 34 14.60 -1.10 -4.38
CA TYR A 34 14.40 0.26 -4.85
C TYR A 34 14.67 1.31 -3.77
N LEU A 35 14.19 1.05 -2.54
CA LEU A 35 14.50 1.89 -1.39
C LEU A 35 16.02 2.01 -1.16
N GLN A 36 16.77 0.91 -1.24
CA GLN A 36 18.23 0.95 -1.08
C GLN A 36 18.89 1.91 -2.07
N THR A 37 18.51 1.86 -3.35
CA THR A 37 18.99 2.81 -4.36
C THR A 37 18.62 4.24 -4.01
N LEU A 38 17.36 4.49 -3.66
CA LEU A 38 16.89 5.83 -3.30
C LEU A 38 17.57 6.38 -2.03
N GLY A 39 17.81 5.54 -1.03
CA GLY A 39 18.52 5.91 0.19
C GLY A 39 19.98 6.27 -0.08
N GLN A 40 20.66 5.52 -0.94
CA GLN A 40 22.02 5.85 -1.38
C GLN A 40 22.07 7.19 -2.11
N GLU A 41 21.12 7.46 -3.00
CA GLU A 41 21.03 8.73 -3.75
C GLU A 41 20.65 9.91 -2.85
N ALA A 42 19.76 9.68 -1.88
CA ALA A 42 19.35 10.67 -0.90
C ALA A 42 20.39 10.90 0.21
N GLY A 43 21.40 10.02 0.33
CA GLY A 43 22.35 10.02 1.44
C GLY A 43 21.72 9.65 2.79
N GLU A 44 20.61 8.93 2.78
CA GLU A 44 19.85 8.56 3.98
C GLU A 44 19.80 7.04 4.20
N PRO A 45 19.88 6.57 5.46
CA PRO A 45 19.71 5.16 5.78
C PRO A 45 18.25 4.71 5.58
N VAL A 46 18.08 3.52 5.02
CA VAL A 46 16.76 2.89 4.83
C VAL A 46 16.56 1.82 5.89
N PRO A 47 15.45 1.84 6.65
CA PRO A 47 15.11 0.79 7.59
C PRO A 47 14.96 -0.57 6.88
N SER A 48 15.52 -1.63 7.48
CA SER A 48 15.46 -3.00 6.95
C SER A 48 14.12 -3.70 7.19
N GLU A 49 13.35 -3.21 8.16
CA GLU A 49 12.05 -3.72 8.56
C GLU A 49 11.00 -2.65 8.33
N LEU A 50 10.32 -2.76 7.20
CA LEU A 50 9.21 -1.92 6.80
C LEU A 50 8.09 -2.82 6.33
N THR A 51 6.86 -2.40 6.58
CA THR A 51 5.72 -3.00 5.91
C THR A 51 5.67 -2.53 4.45
N LYS A 52 4.89 -3.20 3.62
CA LYS A 52 4.68 -2.85 2.22
C LYS A 52 4.11 -1.44 2.08
N ALA A 53 3.18 -1.04 2.95
CA ALA A 53 2.65 0.33 2.96
C ALA A 53 3.74 1.35 3.32
N GLN A 54 4.46 1.12 4.43
CA GLN A 54 5.54 2.01 4.85
C GLN A 54 6.64 2.13 3.81
N ALA A 55 6.97 1.03 3.13
CA ALA A 55 7.95 1.03 2.05
C ALA A 55 7.47 1.86 0.85
N SER A 56 6.20 1.76 0.46
CA SER A 56 5.62 2.60 -0.59
C SER A 56 5.66 4.09 -0.24
N GLU A 57 5.27 4.46 0.97
CA GLU A 57 5.31 5.87 1.45
C GLU A 57 6.76 6.42 1.46
N LEU A 58 7.70 5.61 1.95
CA LEU A 58 9.11 5.99 1.99
C LEU A 58 9.71 6.13 0.57
N ILE A 59 9.29 5.26 -0.36
CA ILE A 59 9.67 5.36 -1.78
C ILE A 59 9.23 6.70 -2.36
N GLU A 60 7.99 7.13 -2.11
CA GLU A 60 7.49 8.42 -2.60
C GLU A 60 8.27 9.60 -2.00
N ARG A 61 8.51 9.59 -0.67
CA ARG A 61 9.31 10.62 0.00
C ARG A 61 10.70 10.73 -0.59
N LEU A 62 11.41 9.60 -0.71
CA LEU A 62 12.78 9.60 -1.20
C LEU A 62 12.85 9.98 -2.68
N GLN A 63 11.91 9.51 -3.52
CA GLN A 63 11.83 9.94 -4.93
C GLN A 63 11.65 11.45 -5.06
N ALA A 64 10.79 12.06 -4.24
CA ALA A 64 10.61 13.51 -4.23
C ALA A 64 11.90 14.23 -3.80
N GLN A 65 12.61 13.70 -2.80
CA GLN A 65 13.86 14.28 -2.30
C GLN A 65 15.00 14.23 -3.32
N VAL A 66 15.15 13.11 -4.04
CA VAL A 66 16.20 12.97 -5.08
C VAL A 66 15.82 13.60 -6.42
N GLY A 67 14.64 14.22 -6.52
CA GLY A 67 14.16 14.88 -7.74
C GLY A 67 13.75 13.93 -8.86
N ARG A 68 13.27 12.72 -8.53
CA ARG A 68 12.78 11.70 -9.47
C ARG A 68 11.26 11.60 -9.59
N GLY A 69 10.52 12.32 -8.74
CA GLY A 69 9.06 12.37 -8.81
C GLY A 69 8.60 12.93 -10.15
N SER A 70 7.78 12.14 -10.86
CA SER A 70 7.24 12.48 -12.18
C SER A 70 6.58 13.85 -12.16
N GLY A 71 7.03 14.74 -13.04
CA GLY A 71 6.19 15.80 -13.60
C GLY A 71 5.27 15.24 -14.68
#